data_AF-A0A2N1R4W6-F1
#
_entry.id   AF-A0A2N1R4W6-F1
#
_cell.length_a   1.000
_cell.length_b   1.000
_cell.length_c   1.000
_cell.angle_alpha   90.00
_cell.angle_beta   90.00
_cell.angle_gamma   90.00
#
_symmetry.space_group_name_H-M   'P 1'
#
loop_
_entity.id
_entity.type
_entity.pdbx_description
1 polymer ?
#
loop_
_entity_poly.entity_id
_entity_poly.type
_entity_poly.pdbx_seq_one_letter_code
_entity_poly.pdbx_strand_id
1 'polypeptide(L)'
;MKKPSEITVSAALLAVLFLKLDPFHWLMPTATQMVLLGVFAVAFALYAGAIFQEKAQDERESLLLYRANRMGYLVGVVSLSALIVVQDLRHDLDPSLLLVLALMVVVKLAVLRYSRFHN
;
A
#
# COMPACT_ATOMS: atom_id res chain seq x y z
N MET A 1 21.85 -4.37 15.56
CA MET A 1 21.41 -3.21 14.75
C MET A 1 20.07 -2.76 15.31
N LYS A 2 19.95 -1.53 15.83
CA LYS A 2 18.66 -1.01 16.35
C LYS A 2 17.68 -0.94 15.18
N LYS A 3 16.61 -1.72 15.21
CA LYS A 3 15.55 -1.60 14.21
C LYS A 3 14.98 -0.17 14.34
N PRO A 4 14.86 0.60 13.25
CA PRO A 4 14.14 1.87 13.32
C PRO A 4 12.72 1.58 13.85
N SER A 5 12.21 2.45 14.70
CA SER A 5 10.83 2.33 15.20
C SER A 5 9.86 2.32 14.01
N GLU A 6 8.92 1.39 14.02
CA GLU A 6 7.91 1.16 12.96
C GLU A 6 7.16 2.44 12.57
N ILE A 7 6.89 3.27 13.57
CA ILE A 7 6.27 4.60 13.42
C ILE A 7 7.12 5.50 12.52
N THR A 8 8.45 5.45 12.65
CA THR A 8 9.38 6.27 11.86
C THR A 8 9.39 5.85 10.40
N VAL A 9 9.37 4.55 10.11
CA VAL A 9 9.35 4.04 8.72
C VAL A 9 8.01 4.40 8.04
N SER A 10 6.90 4.22 8.77
CA SER A 10 5.56 4.57 8.26
C SER A 10 5.41 6.08 8.04
N ALA A 11 5.88 6.90 8.98
CA ALA A 11 5.88 8.36 8.85
C ALA A 11 6.76 8.83 7.68
N ALA A 12 7.93 8.22 7.48
CA ALA A 12 8.80 8.51 6.34
C ALA A 12 8.13 8.17 5.01
N LEU A 13 7.44 7.03 4.91
CA LEU A 13 6.69 6.66 3.69
C LEU A 13 5.58 7.67 3.38
N LEU A 14 4.79 8.05 4.38
CA LEU A 14 3.75 9.07 4.22
C LEU A 14 4.33 10.42 3.79
N ALA A 15 5.46 10.83 4.36
CA ALA A 15 6.15 12.06 3.97
C ALA A 15 6.64 12.01 2.51
N VAL A 16 7.21 10.88 2.06
CA VAL A 16 7.64 10.70 0.66
C VAL A 16 6.44 10.75 -0.30
N LEU A 17 5.33 10.09 0.03
CA LEU A 17 4.11 10.14 -0.77
C LEU A 17 3.51 11.56 -0.82
N PHE A 18 3.53 12.27 0.31
CA PHE A 18 3.07 13.66 0.39
C PHE A 18 3.94 14.60 -0.44
N LEU A 19 5.28 14.46 -0.39
CA LEU A 19 6.20 15.23 -1.23
C LEU A 19 5.97 14.96 -2.72
N LYS A 20 5.62 13.73 -3.11
CA LYS A 20 5.29 13.38 -4.49
C LYS A 20 4.01 14.07 -5.00
N LEU A 21 3.07 14.39 -4.13
CA LEU A 21 1.86 15.14 -4.51
C LEU A 21 2.17 16.59 -4.87
N ASP A 22 3.41 17.06 -4.62
CA ASP A 22 3.86 18.43 -4.86
C ASP A 22 2.86 19.51 -4.36
N PRO A 23 2.44 19.46 -3.08
CA PRO A 23 1.36 20.31 -2.59
C PRO A 23 1.74 21.80 -2.51
N PHE A 24 3.04 22.11 -2.50
CA PHE A 24 3.56 23.48 -2.39
C PHE A 24 4.18 24.01 -3.68
N HIS A 25 4.27 23.19 -4.75
CA HIS A 25 4.94 23.52 -6.02
C HIS A 25 6.35 24.13 -5.88
N TRP A 26 7.01 23.92 -4.73
CA TRP A 26 8.32 24.51 -4.42
C TRP A 26 9.46 23.86 -5.18
N LEU A 27 9.31 22.57 -5.48
CA LEU A 27 10.27 21.79 -6.23
C LEU A 27 9.65 21.66 -7.61
N MET A 28 9.97 22.53 -8.57
CA MET A 28 9.59 22.31 -9.98
C MET A 28 10.48 21.20 -10.55
N PRO A 29 10.08 19.92 -10.50
CA PRO A 29 10.98 18.84 -10.80
C PRO A 29 11.00 18.65 -12.32
N THR A 30 12.16 18.37 -12.88
CA THR A 30 12.22 17.96 -14.29
C THR A 30 11.53 16.60 -14.47
N ALA A 31 11.02 16.30 -15.67
CA ALA A 31 10.31 15.05 -15.94
C ALA A 31 11.10 13.79 -15.52
N THR A 32 12.43 13.84 -15.63
CA THR A 32 13.33 12.77 -15.17
C THR A 32 13.36 12.62 -13.65
N GLN A 33 13.33 13.72 -12.89
CA GLN A 33 13.25 13.69 -11.43
C GLN A 33 11.93 13.11 -10.94
N MET A 34 10.80 13.42 -11.60
CA MET A 34 9.50 12.84 -11.26
C MET A 34 9.47 11.32 -11.44
N VAL A 35 10.04 10.82 -12.55
CA VAL A 35 10.12 9.37 -12.80
C VAL A 35 11.02 8.69 -11.76
N LEU A 36 12.20 9.25 -11.48
CA LEU A 36 13.12 8.73 -10.45
C LEU A 36 12.48 8.70 -9.07
N LEU A 37 11.79 9.78 -8.67
CA LEU A 37 11.06 9.83 -7.40
C LEU A 37 9.91 8.81 -7.36
N GLY A 38 9.20 8.63 -8.47
CA GLY A 38 8.16 7.62 -8.61
C GLY A 38 8.70 6.20 -8.39
N VAL A 39 9.79 5.84 -9.08
CA VAL A 39 10.45 4.54 -8.94
C VAL A 39 10.99 4.36 -7.52
N PHE A 40 11.61 5.40 -6.95
CA PHE A 40 12.11 5.37 -5.58
C PHE A 40 10.97 5.16 -4.57
N ALA A 41 9.85 5.86 -4.72
CA ALA A 41 8.68 5.71 -3.86
C ALA A 41 8.10 4.30 -3.94
N VAL A 42 8.01 3.71 -5.14
CA VAL A 42 7.54 2.31 -5.31
C VAL A 42 8.51 1.34 -4.65
N ALA A 43 9.82 1.45 -4.92
CA ALA A 43 10.84 0.60 -4.32
C ALA A 43 10.86 0.71 -2.79
N PHE A 44 10.70 1.93 -2.26
CA PHE A 44 10.63 2.18 -0.83
C PHE A 44 9.34 1.64 -0.22
N ALA A 45 8.19 1.76 -0.90
CA ALA A 45 6.93 1.17 -0.45
C ALA A 45 6.99 -0.37 -0.42
N LEU A 46 7.61 -1.00 -1.42
CA LEU A 46 7.86 -2.44 -1.44
C LEU A 46 8.80 -2.86 -0.32
N TYR A 47 9.90 -2.12 -0.11
CA TYR A 47 10.85 -2.36 0.97
C TYR A 47 10.16 -2.22 2.34
N ALA A 48 9.42 -1.13 2.55
CA ALA A 48 8.65 -0.90 3.76
C ALA A 48 7.66 -2.04 3.98
N GLY A 49 6.78 -2.32 3.01
CA GLY A 49 5.78 -3.39 3.14
C GLY A 49 6.37 -4.79 3.34
N ALA A 50 7.51 -5.11 2.73
CA ALA A 50 8.14 -6.42 2.87
C ALA A 50 8.91 -6.60 4.20
N ILE A 51 9.51 -5.54 4.74
CA ILE A 51 10.24 -5.55 6.02
C ILE A 51 9.32 -5.30 7.21
N PHE A 52 8.16 -4.69 6.99
CA PHE A 52 7.07 -4.52 7.94
C PHE A 52 6.32 -5.86 8.18
N GLN A 53 7.07 -6.94 8.42
CA GLN A 53 6.50 -8.17 8.95
C GLN A 53 6.47 -8.06 10.47
N GLU A 54 5.32 -7.67 11.00
CA GLU A 54 5.02 -7.72 12.42
C GLU A 54 4.99 -9.20 12.86
N LYS A 55 5.90 -9.58 13.77
CA LYS A 55 5.92 -10.92 14.37
C LYS A 55 5.16 -10.88 15.68
N ALA A 56 4.06 -11.62 15.77
CA ALA A 56 3.35 -11.80 17.02
C ALA A 56 4.27 -12.48 18.05
N GLN A 57 4.42 -11.88 19.23
CA GLN A 57 5.06 -12.51 20.38
C GLN A 57 4.06 -13.27 21.26
N ASP A 58 2.78 -12.89 21.21
CA ASP A 58 1.68 -13.49 21.97
C ASP A 58 0.41 -13.69 21.12
N GLU A 59 -0.47 -14.58 21.55
CA GLU A 59 -1.77 -14.85 20.92
C GLU A 59 -2.64 -13.59 20.86
N ARG A 60 -2.60 -12.75 21.90
CA ARG A 60 -3.33 -11.46 21.92
C ARG A 60 -2.86 -10.53 20.82
N GLU A 61 -1.55 -10.45 20.63
CA GLU A 61 -0.94 -9.63 19.59
C GLU A 61 -1.28 -10.18 18.20
N SER A 62 -1.27 -11.50 18.02
CA SER A 62 -1.67 -12.14 16.76
C SER A 62 -3.09 -11.74 16.30
N LEU A 63 -4.03 -11.62 17.24
CA LEU A 63 -5.39 -11.18 16.96
C LEU A 63 -5.47 -9.70 16.58
N LEU A 64 -4.67 -8.84 17.22
CA LEU A 64 -4.58 -7.43 16.88
C LEU A 64 -3.98 -7.23 15.48
N LEU A 65 -2.89 -7.93 15.18
CA LEU A 65 -2.24 -7.94 13.87
C LEU A 65 -3.18 -8.44 12.77
N TYR A 66 -3.93 -9.52 13.04
CA TYR A 66 -4.94 -10.02 12.12
C TYR A 66 -6.03 -8.97 11.83
N ARG A 67 -6.54 -8.28 12.86
CA ARG A 67 -7.52 -7.20 12.69
C ARG A 67 -6.94 -6.03 11.89
N ALA A 68 -5.71 -5.62 12.18
CA ALA A 68 -5.01 -4.55 11.46
C ALA A 68 -4.87 -4.89 9.97
N ASN A 69 -4.39 -6.09 9.65
CA ASN A 69 -4.27 -6.58 8.27
C ASN A 69 -5.62 -6.64 7.54
N ARG A 70 -6.66 -7.11 8.23
CA ARG A 70 -8.02 -7.15 7.65
C ARG A 70 -8.56 -5.75 7.37
N MET A 71 -8.35 -4.80 8.29
CA MET A 71 -8.75 -3.41 8.10
C MET A 71 -7.96 -2.73 6.97
N GLY A 72 -6.65 -2.95 6.88
CA GLY A 72 -5.82 -2.44 5.79
C GLY A 72 -6.32 -2.92 4.42
N TYR A 73 -6.63 -4.21 4.29
CA TYR A 73 -7.24 -4.73 3.06
C TYR A 73 -8.59 -4.06 2.74
N LEU A 74 -9.46 -3.89 3.74
CA LEU A 74 -10.77 -3.25 3.55
C LEU A 74 -10.64 -1.80 3.10
N VAL A 75 -9.78 -1.02 3.76
CA VAL A 75 -9.50 0.37 3.40
C VAL A 75 -8.96 0.45 1.97
N GLY A 76 -8.03 -0.43 1.59
CA GLY A 76 -7.49 -0.49 0.22
C GLY A 76 -8.54 -0.82 -0.84
N VAL A 77 -9.40 -1.81 -0.59
CA VAL A 77 -10.49 -2.16 -1.52
C VAL A 77 -11.49 -1.01 -1.66
N VAL A 78 -11.91 -0.41 -0.54
CA VAL A 78 -12.89 0.68 -0.55
C VAL A 78 -12.31 1.92 -1.24
N SER A 79 -11.07 2.30 -0.95
CA SER A 79 -10.44 3.48 -1.56
C SER A 79 -10.22 3.30 -3.07
N LEU A 80 -9.73 2.14 -3.51
CA LEU A 80 -9.59 1.84 -4.94
C LEU A 80 -10.95 1.82 -5.64
N SER A 81 -11.96 1.21 -5.04
CA SER A 81 -13.32 1.18 -5.60
C SER A 81 -13.90 2.60 -5.72
N ALA A 82 -13.72 3.44 -4.70
CA ALA A 82 -14.17 4.83 -4.74
C ALA A 82 -13.44 5.64 -5.83
N LEU A 83 -12.13 5.44 -5.99
CA LEU A 83 -11.34 6.10 -7.03
C LEU A 83 -11.78 5.68 -8.44
N ILE A 84 -12.05 4.39 -8.64
CA ILE A 84 -12.58 3.86 -9.91
C ILE A 84 -13.91 4.52 -10.25
N VAL A 85 -14.85 4.63 -9.29
CA VAL A 85 -16.13 5.32 -9.51
C VAL A 85 -15.91 6.78 -9.88
N VAL A 86 -15.01 7.49 -9.20
CA VAL A 86 -14.71 8.90 -9.52
C VAL A 86 -14.08 9.06 -10.91
N GLN A 87 -13.19 8.16 -11.33
CA GLN A 87 -12.57 8.20 -12.66
C GLN A 87 -13.55 7.81 -13.77
N ASP A 88 -14.41 6.82 -13.52
CA ASP A 88 -15.45 6.37 -14.43
C ASP A 88 -16.44 7.51 -14.73
N LEU A 89 -16.87 8.25 -13.70
CA LEU A 89 -17.70 9.45 -13.86
C LEU A 89 -17.01 10.56 -14.69
N ARG A 90 -15.67 10.57 -14.73
CA ARG A 90 -14.87 11.49 -15.55
C ARG A 90 -14.58 10.95 -16.95
N HIS A 91 -15.03 9.75 -17.28
CA HIS A 91 -14.73 9.05 -18.54
C HIS A 91 -13.23 8.90 -18.82
N ASP A 92 -12.40 8.88 -17.77
CA ASP A 92 -10.94 8.75 -17.84
C ASP A 92 -10.50 7.60 -16.93
N LEU A 93 -11.15 6.44 -17.13
CA LEU A 93 -10.92 5.25 -16.35
C LEU A 93 -9.57 4.63 -16.74
N ASP A 94 -8.62 4.63 -15.81
CA ASP A 94 -7.35 3.94 -16.01
C ASP A 94 -7.52 2.41 -15.80
N PRO A 95 -7.31 1.57 -16.83
CA PRO A 95 -7.42 0.13 -16.71
C PRO A 95 -6.46 -0.47 -15.67
N SER A 96 -5.37 0.23 -15.34
CA SER A 96 -4.41 -0.22 -14.33
C SER A 96 -5.05 -0.34 -12.94
N LEU A 97 -6.00 0.55 -12.58
CA LEU A 97 -6.70 0.50 -11.30
C LEU A 97 -7.58 -0.75 -11.16
N LEU A 98 -8.27 -1.13 -12.23
CA LEU A 98 -9.07 -2.35 -12.27
C LEU A 98 -8.17 -3.59 -12.08
N LEU A 99 -7.01 -3.61 -12.75
CA LEU A 99 -6.06 -4.71 -12.65
C LEU A 99 -5.51 -4.84 -11.22
N VAL A 100 -5.15 -3.72 -10.57
CA VAL A 100 -4.67 -3.71 -9.19
C VAL A 100 -5.73 -4.27 -8.23
N LEU A 101 -6.99 -3.80 -8.34
CA LEU A 101 -8.08 -4.29 -7.50
C LEU A 101 -8.35 -5.78 -7.71
N ALA A 102 -8.39 -6.23 -8.97
CA ALA A 102 -8.55 -7.64 -9.32
C ALA A 102 -7.44 -8.51 -8.73
N LEU A 103 -6.18 -8.07 -8.85
CA LEU A 103 -5.02 -8.79 -8.34
C LEU A 103 -5.05 -8.90 -6.81
N MET A 104 -5.41 -7.84 -6.09
CA MET A 104 -5.57 -7.88 -4.63
C MET A 104 -6.61 -8.93 -4.20
N VAL A 105 -7.76 -8.99 -4.90
CA VAL A 105 -8.82 -9.95 -4.60
C VAL A 105 -8.38 -11.38 -4.93
N VAL A 106 -7.78 -11.61 -6.10
CA VAL A 106 -7.30 -12.93 -6.53
C VAL A 106 -6.24 -13.48 -5.57
N VAL A 107 -5.25 -12.66 -5.22
CA VAL A 107 -4.19 -13.07 -4.27
C VAL A 107 -4.81 -13.43 -2.91
N LYS A 108 -5.72 -12.61 -2.38
CA LYS A 108 -6.39 -12.92 -1.11
C LYS A 108 -7.16 -14.24 -1.17
N LEU A 109 -7.90 -14.48 -2.25
CA LEU A 109 -8.63 -15.74 -2.43
C LEU A 109 -7.70 -16.94 -2.54
N ALA A 110 -6.60 -16.81 -3.29
CA ALA A 110 -5.60 -17.87 -3.45
C ALA A 110 -4.96 -18.25 -2.10
N VAL A 111 -4.53 -17.24 -1.32
CA VAL A 111 -3.94 -17.46 0.01
C VAL A 111 -4.95 -18.07 0.98
N LEU A 112 -6.21 -17.59 0.98
CA LEU A 112 -7.26 -18.17 1.81
C LEU A 112 -7.55 -19.64 1.43
N ARG A 113 -7.55 -19.96 0.15
CA ARG A 113 -7.75 -21.33 -0.33
C ARG A 113 -6.59 -22.24 0.07
N TYR A 114 -5.34 -21.77 -0.09
CA TYR A 114 -4.15 -22.50 0.34
C TYR A 114 -4.16 -22.76 1.85
N SER A 115 -4.45 -21.73 2.65
CA SER A 115 -4.53 -21.85 4.11
C SER A 115 -5.62 -22.82 4.57
N ARG A 116 -6.76 -22.88 3.89
CA ARG A 116 -7.83 -23.86 4.21
C ARG A 116 -7.50 -25.28 3.77
N PHE A 117 -6.62 -25.46 2.80
CA PHE A 117 -6.25 -26.79 2.31
C PHE A 117 -5.13 -27.41 3.15
N HIS A 118 -4.28 -26.57 3.75
CA HIS A 118 -3.12 -26.99 4.52
C HIS A 118 -3.34 -27.00 6.05
N ASN A 119 -4.60 -26.86 6.49
CA ASN A 119 -5.01 -26.77 7.88
C ASN A 119 -6.26 -27.61 8.10
#